data_AF-A0A4Q3H3T8-F1
#
_entry.id   AF-A0A4Q3H3T8-F1
#
_cell.length_a   1.000
_cell.length_b   1.000
_cell.length_c   1.000
_cell.angle_alpha   90.00
_cell.angle_beta   90.00
_cell.angle_gamma   90.00
#
_symmetry.space_group_name_H-M   'P 1'
#
loop_
_entity.id
_entity.type
_entity.pdbx_description
1 polymer ?
#
loop_
_entity_poly.entity_id
_entity_poly.type
_entity_poly.pdbx_seq_one_letter_code
_entity_poly.pdbx_strand_id
1 'polypeptide(L)'
;CIAMIPGVSRSGATIMGAMAFGIDRRTAADFSFFLALPTLSGATVLQLYKHRDAITADSMGLIAVGFVVSFVVALVVVKAFLAVVTKHGFAPFAWYRIIAGGAALIWLGMR
;
A
#
# COMPACT_ATOMS: atom_id res chain seq x y z
N CYS A 1 10.23 7.89 -5.79
CA CYS A 1 11.13 6.85 -6.34
C CYS A 1 11.42 5.70 -5.38
N ILE A 2 11.65 5.94 -4.08
CA ILE A 2 11.99 4.87 -3.11
C ILE A 2 10.91 3.75 -3.04
N ALA A 3 9.66 4.08 -3.31
CA ALA A 3 8.55 3.13 -3.42
C ALA A 3 8.71 2.06 -4.53
N MET A 4 9.66 2.22 -5.45
CA MET A 4 9.95 1.23 -6.50
C MET A 4 10.71 0.01 -5.97
N ILE A 5 11.34 0.12 -4.80
CA ILE A 5 11.98 -1.03 -4.15
C ILE A 5 10.88 -1.94 -3.59
N PRO A 6 10.75 -3.20 -4.04
CA PRO A 6 9.72 -4.11 -3.54
C PRO A 6 9.75 -4.24 -2.02
N GLY A 7 8.56 -4.22 -1.41
CA GLY A 7 8.42 -4.24 0.05
C GLY A 7 8.44 -2.86 0.71
N VAL A 8 8.98 -1.81 0.06
CA VAL A 8 8.80 -0.43 0.54
C VAL A 8 7.34 -0.02 0.39
N SER A 9 6.75 0.49 1.48
CA SER A 9 5.40 1.04 1.42
C SER A 9 5.38 2.33 0.62
N ARG A 10 4.62 2.36 -0.48
CA ARG A 10 4.40 3.56 -1.30
C ARG A 10 3.76 4.70 -0.50
N SER A 11 2.77 4.43 0.34
CA SER A 11 2.17 5.46 1.21
C SER A 11 3.15 5.93 2.28
N GLY A 12 3.90 5.01 2.91
CA GLY A 12 4.93 5.36 3.89
C GLY A 12 6.03 6.24 3.31
N ALA A 13 6.55 5.90 2.13
CA ALA A 13 7.61 6.65 1.46
C ALA A 13 7.16 8.08 1.07
N THR A 14 5.92 8.23 0.60
CA THR A 14 5.39 9.55 0.20
C THR A 14 4.99 10.41 1.39
N ILE A 15 4.37 9.83 2.42
CA ILE A 15 3.97 10.57 3.62
C ILE A 15 5.21 11.00 4.43
N MET A 16 6.13 10.07 4.72
CA MET A 16 7.35 10.43 5.45
C MET A 16 8.23 11.39 4.65
N GLY A 17 8.27 11.24 3.33
CA GLY A 17 8.94 12.19 2.45
C GLY A 17 8.35 13.60 2.56
N ALA A 18 7.03 13.74 2.47
CA ALA A 18 6.35 15.02 2.64
C ALA A 18 6.56 15.62 4.04
N MET A 19 6.50 14.80 5.09
CA MET A 19 6.78 15.24 6.46
C MET A 19 8.22 15.70 6.67
N ALA A 20 9.18 15.11 5.98
CA ALA A 20 10.58 15.57 6.00
C ALA A 20 10.74 17.00 5.42
N PHE A 21 9.79 17.44 4.58
CA PHE A 21 9.69 18.82 4.10
C PHE A 21 8.80 19.71 4.98
N GLY A 22 8.40 19.27 6.17
CA GLY A 22 7.62 20.07 7.11
C GLY A 22 6.11 20.04 6.89
N ILE A 23 5.59 19.20 5.98
CA ILE A 23 4.15 19.04 5.78
C ILE A 23 3.56 18.26 6.96
N ASP A 24 2.42 18.71 7.48
CA ASP A 24 1.74 18.02 8.57
C ASP A 24 1.25 16.63 8.14
N ARG A 25 1.08 15.74 9.12
CA ARG A 25 0.74 14.33 8.88
C ARG A 25 -0.55 14.14 8.09
N ARG A 26 -1.55 15.00 8.31
CA ARG A 26 -2.86 14.86 7.69
C ARG A 26 -2.77 15.26 6.22
N THR A 27 -2.22 16.43 5.95
CA THR A 27 -2.02 16.93 4.58
C THR A 27 -1.11 15.99 3.77
N ALA A 28 -0.03 15.49 4.38
CA ALA A 28 0.86 14.52 3.74
C ALA A 28 0.14 13.21 3.38
N ALA A 29 -0.76 12.73 4.25
CA ALA A 29 -1.55 11.53 4.00
C ALA A 29 -2.60 11.75 2.90
N ASP A 30 -3.33 12.87 2.93
CA ASP A 30 -4.30 13.22 1.89
C ASP A 30 -3.59 13.35 0.53
N PHE A 31 -2.44 14.02 0.46
CA PHE A 31 -1.60 14.09 -0.74
C PHE A 31 -1.18 12.70 -1.24
N SER A 32 -0.72 11.82 -0.33
CA SER A 32 -0.31 10.45 -0.67
C SER A 32 -1.47 9.64 -1.27
N PHE A 33 -2.68 9.80 -0.75
CA PHE A 33 -3.87 9.12 -1.28
C PHE A 33 -4.32 9.69 -2.62
N PHE A 34 -4.24 11.01 -2.83
CA PHE A 34 -4.50 11.58 -4.15
C PHE A 34 -3.49 11.12 -5.19
N LEU A 35 -2.19 11.10 -4.83
CA LEU A 35 -1.13 10.60 -5.69
C LEU A 35 -1.30 9.11 -6.02
N ALA A 36 -1.90 8.33 -5.12
CA ALA A 36 -2.18 6.91 -5.33
C ALA A 36 -3.13 6.65 -6.50
N LEU A 37 -4.09 7.55 -6.77
CA LEU A 37 -5.10 7.35 -7.81
C LEU A 37 -4.49 7.22 -9.21
N PRO A 38 -3.72 8.19 -9.74
CA PRO A 38 -3.12 8.05 -11.07
C PRO A 38 -2.00 6.99 -11.08
N THR A 39 -1.21 6.90 -10.01
CA THR A 39 -0.03 6.01 -10.00
C THR A 39 -0.41 4.54 -9.94
N LEU A 40 -1.37 4.15 -9.09
CA LEU A 40 -1.82 2.76 -9.04
C LEU A 40 -2.72 2.41 -10.20
N SER A 41 -3.61 3.31 -10.64
CA SER A 41 -4.46 3.00 -11.79
C SER A 41 -3.61 2.74 -13.03
N GLY A 42 -2.60 3.58 -13.28
CA GLY A 42 -1.64 3.35 -14.35
C GLY A 42 -0.85 2.05 -14.18
N ALA A 43 -0.37 1.75 -12.97
CA ALA A 43 0.33 0.50 -12.70
C ALA A 43 -0.57 -0.74 -12.90
N THR A 44 -1.82 -0.70 -12.43
CA THR A 44 -2.79 -1.78 -12.59
C THR A 44 -3.12 -2.02 -14.06
N VAL A 45 -3.40 -0.98 -14.84
CA VAL A 45 -3.64 -1.10 -16.28
C VAL A 45 -2.43 -1.72 -16.98
N LEU A 46 -1.22 -1.24 -16.66
CA LEU A 46 0.01 -1.77 -17.24
C LEU A 46 0.22 -3.25 -16.89
N GLN A 47 -0.04 -3.64 -15.63
CA GLN A 47 0.08 -5.03 -15.19
C GLN A 47 -0.96 -5.93 -15.87
N LEU A 48 -2.20 -5.47 -15.97
CA LEU A 48 -3.27 -6.20 -16.65
C LEU A 48 -2.96 -6.39 -18.14
N TYR A 49 -2.41 -5.35 -18.78
CA TYR A 49 -1.97 -5.44 -20.17
C TYR A 49 -0.76 -6.37 -20.34
N LYS A 50 0.26 -6.31 -19.49
CA LYS A 50 1.44 -7.17 -19.61
C LYS A 50 1.11 -8.64 -19.37
N HIS A 51 0.17 -8.92 -18.48
CA HIS A 51 -0.19 -10.28 -18.07
C HIS A 51 -1.55 -10.74 -18.60
N ARG A 52 -2.09 -10.11 -19.67
CA ARG A 52 -3.42 -10.49 -20.19
C ARG A 52 -3.53 -11.96 -20.60
N ASP A 53 -2.44 -12.53 -21.09
CA ASP A 53 -2.40 -13.94 -21.54
C ASP A 53 -2.50 -14.93 -20.38
N ALA A 54 -2.23 -14.49 -19.14
CA ALA A 54 -2.36 -15.30 -17.93
C ALA A 54 -3.76 -15.22 -17.28
N ILE A 55 -4.65 -14.34 -17.78
CA ILE A 55 -6.00 -14.17 -17.25
C ILE A 55 -6.95 -15.13 -17.96
N THR A 56 -7.33 -16.19 -17.27
CA THR A 56 -8.32 -17.16 -17.76
C THR A 56 -9.74 -16.80 -17.34
N ALA A 57 -10.75 -17.38 -18.01
CA ALA A 57 -12.16 -17.19 -17.64
C ALA A 57 -12.44 -17.60 -16.18
N ASP A 58 -11.83 -18.69 -15.71
CA ASP A 58 -11.95 -19.18 -14.34
C ASP A 58 -11.37 -18.19 -13.31
N SER A 59 -10.33 -17.45 -13.70
CA SER A 59 -9.69 -16.45 -12.82
C SER A 59 -10.54 -15.19 -12.64
N MET A 60 -11.45 -14.91 -13.58
CA MET A 60 -12.21 -13.67 -13.60
C MET A 60 -13.15 -13.52 -12.40
N GLY A 61 -13.77 -14.63 -11.98
CA GLY A 61 -14.62 -14.66 -10.78
C GLY A 61 -13.84 -14.33 -9.51
N LEU A 62 -12.66 -14.92 -9.34
CA LEU A 62 -11.78 -14.66 -8.20
C LEU A 62 -11.25 -13.22 -8.19
N ILE A 63 -10.87 -12.69 -9.35
CA ILE A 63 -10.43 -11.29 -9.50
C ILE A 63 -11.57 -10.34 -9.10
N ALA A 64 -12.80 -10.60 -9.56
CA ALA A 64 -13.96 -9.77 -9.22
C ALA A 64 -14.25 -9.77 -7.71
N VAL A 65 -14.24 -10.94 -7.07
CA VAL A 65 -14.42 -11.04 -5.61
C VAL A 65 -13.30 -10.31 -4.87
N GLY A 66 -12.04 -10.54 -5.25
CA GLY A 66 -10.89 -9.87 -4.65
C GLY A 66 -10.95 -8.35 -4.80
N PHE A 67 -11.38 -7.85 -5.95
CA PHE A 67 -11.58 -6.42 -6.22
C PHE A 67 -12.66 -5.83 -5.30
N VAL A 68 -13.84 -6.45 -5.23
CA VAL A 68 -14.96 -5.95 -4.41
C VAL A 68 -14.60 -5.96 -2.93
N VAL A 69 -14.03 -7.05 -2.43
CA VAL A 69 -13.61 -7.16 -1.02
C VAL A 69 -12.54 -6.11 -0.70
N SER A 70 -11.52 -5.97 -1.55
CA SER A 70 -10.45 -4.99 -1.35
C SER A 70 -10.99 -3.55 -1.37
N PHE A 71 -11.94 -3.25 -2.24
CA PHE A 71 -12.58 -1.94 -2.33
C PHE A 71 -13.33 -1.59 -1.02
N VAL A 72 -14.20 -2.50 -0.55
CA VAL A 72 -14.98 -2.28 0.68
C VAL A 72 -14.06 -2.15 1.90
N VAL A 73 -13.06 -3.02 2.02
CA VAL A 73 -12.08 -2.96 3.12
C VAL A 73 -11.30 -1.65 3.07
N ALA A 74 -10.86 -1.21 1.89
CA ALA A 74 -10.12 0.05 1.75
C ALA A 74 -10.94 1.26 2.21
N LEU A 75 -12.25 1.32 1.89
CA LEU A 75 -13.13 2.40 2.35
C LEU A 75 -13.16 2.55 3.88
N VAL A 76 -13.20 1.41 4.59
CA VAL A 76 -13.21 1.38 6.07
C VAL A 76 -11.82 1.69 6.63
N VAL A 77 -10.79 1.05 6.09
CA VAL A 77 -9.43 1.09 6.63
C VAL A 77 -8.77 2.45 6.44
N VAL A 78 -9.04 3.19 5.35
CA VAL A 78 -8.43 4.51 5.14
C VAL A 78 -8.78 5.47 6.27
N LYS A 79 -10.05 5.51 6.71
CA LYS A 79 -10.48 6.35 7.83
C LYS A 79 -9.82 5.92 9.14
N ALA A 80 -9.80 4.63 9.42
CA ALA A 80 -9.18 4.08 10.63
C ALA A 80 -7.66 4.36 10.66
N PHE A 81 -6.99 4.17 9.54
CA PHE A 81 -5.56 4.45 9.37
C PHE A 81 -5.24 5.91 9.70
N LEU A 82 -5.99 6.85 9.11
CA LEU A 82 -5.80 8.28 9.37
C LEU A 82 -6.02 8.61 10.84
N ALA A 83 -7.06 8.05 11.48
CA ALA A 83 -7.31 8.25 12.90
C ALA A 83 -6.15 7.76 13.78
N VAL A 84 -5.58 6.59 13.46
CA VAL A 84 -4.43 6.04 14.21
C VAL A 84 -3.19 6.90 14.01
N VAL A 85 -2.87 7.27 12.77
CA VAL A 85 -1.67 8.08 12.47
C VAL A 85 -1.75 9.48 13.06
N THR A 86 -2.92 10.12 13.02
CA THR A 86 -3.10 11.44 13.63
C THR A 86 -2.92 11.37 15.15
N LYS A 87 -3.41 10.32 15.81
CA LYS A 87 -3.35 10.18 17.28
C LYS A 87 -2.03 9.62 17.82
N HIS A 88 -1.50 8.57 17.21
CA HIS A 88 -0.35 7.80 17.73
C HIS A 88 0.90 7.90 16.83
N GLY A 89 0.81 8.60 15.69
CA GLY A 89 1.89 8.66 14.72
C GLY A 89 2.14 7.34 13.99
N PHE A 90 3.31 7.23 13.37
CA PHE A 90 3.70 6.08 12.55
C PHE A 90 4.39 4.94 13.32
N ALA A 91 4.71 5.15 14.60
CA ALA A 91 5.47 4.17 15.39
C ALA A 91 4.84 2.76 15.42
N PRO A 92 3.51 2.59 15.58
CA PRO A 92 2.90 1.25 15.54
C PRO A 92 3.14 0.54 14.19
N PHE A 93 3.06 1.28 13.08
CA PHE A 93 3.29 0.74 11.74
C PHE A 93 4.77 0.44 11.49
N ALA A 94 5.69 1.23 12.07
CA ALA A 94 7.12 0.97 11.99
C ALA A 94 7.48 -0.35 12.69
N TRP A 95 7.02 -0.53 13.94
CA TRP A 95 7.23 -1.78 14.68
C TRP A 95 6.60 -2.98 13.98
N TYR A 96 5.37 -2.85 13.49
CA TYR A 96 4.73 -3.89 12.69
C TYR A 96 5.60 -4.30 11.49
N ARG A 97 6.17 -3.33 10.74
CA ARG A 97 7.02 -3.62 9.58
C ARG A 97 8.36 -4.24 9.95
N ILE A 98 8.97 -3.84 11.07
CA ILE A 98 10.22 -4.45 11.57
C ILE A 98 9.97 -5.91 11.93
N ILE A 99 8.88 -6.21 12.66
CA ILE A 99 8.53 -7.58 13.04
C ILE A 99 8.21 -8.43 11.81
N ALA A 100 7.34 -7.94 10.92
CA ALA A 100 6.97 -8.68 9.70
C ALA A 100 8.16 -8.91 8.77
N GLY A 101 9.02 -7.90 8.59
CA GLY A 101 10.24 -8.01 7.80
C GLY A 101 11.25 -8.98 8.42
N GLY A 102 11.46 -8.89 9.73
CA GLY A 102 12.31 -9.83 10.47
C GLY A 102 11.81 -11.27 10.37
N ALA A 103 10.51 -11.49 10.54
CA ALA A 103 9.89 -12.81 10.37
C ALA A 103 10.09 -13.37 8.95
N ALA A 104 9.92 -12.53 7.92
CA ALA A 104 10.15 -12.93 6.53
C ALA A 104 11.62 -13.31 6.28
N LEU A 105 12.57 -12.56 6.85
CA LEU A 105 14.01 -12.85 6.75
C LEU A 105 14.38 -14.16 7.44
N ILE A 106 13.85 -14.40 8.65
CA ILE A 106 14.06 -15.66 9.38
C ILE A 106 13.51 -16.82 8.56
N TRP A 107 12.27 -16.70 8.07
CA TRP A 107 11.65 -17.75 7.25
C TRP A 107 12.43 -18.02 5.96
N LEU A 108 12.94 -16.98 5.30
CA LEU A 108 13.78 -17.13 4.11
C LEU A 108 15.11 -17.82 4.43
N GLY A 109 15.73 -17.54 5.58
CA GLY A 109 16.97 -18.20 6.01
C GLY A 109 16.77 -19.66 6.45
N MET A 110 15.53 -20.08 6.73
CA MET A 110 15.18 -21.47 7.04
C MET A 110 14.83 -22.31 5.80
N ARG A 111 14.68 -21.68 4.64
CA ARG A 111 14.43 -22.34 3.35
C ARG A 111 15.73 -22.63 2.61
#